data_AF-A0A5B0EKF9-F1
#
_entry.id   AF-A0A5B0EKF9-F1
#
_cell.length_a   1.000
_cell.length_b   1.000
_cell.length_c   1.000
_cell.angle_alpha   90.00
_cell.angle_beta   90.00
_cell.angle_gamma   90.00
#
_symmetry.space_group_name_H-M   'P 1'
#
loop_
_entity.id
_entity.type
_entity.pdbx_description
1 polymer ?
#
loop_
_entity_poly.entity_id
_entity_poly.type
_entity_poly.pdbx_seq_one_letter_code
_entity_poly.pdbx_strand_id
1 'polypeptide(L)' 'MVLQHLLQLTGMSPFAGISIGLDRGGPVDWELSLRHGCFHYTGTLHRVRYTPREKSAYNPEQIIALDREIARIYE' A
#
# COMPACT_ATOMS: atom_id res chain seq x y z
N MET A 1 2.90 -17.28 16.16
CA MET A 1 3.31 -16.13 16.99
C MET A 1 3.08 -14.87 16.18
N VAL A 2 1.97 -14.17 16.41
CA VAL A 2 1.61 -12.96 15.66
C VAL A 2 2.38 -11.79 16.29
N LEU A 3 3.21 -11.11 15.51
CA LEU A 3 4.00 -9.95 15.96
C LEU A 3 3.05 -8.76 16.22
N GLN A 4 2.50 -8.69 17.43
CA GLN A 4 1.56 -7.64 17.87
C GLN A 4 2.12 -6.22 17.65
N HIS A 5 3.43 -6.04 17.73
CA HIS A 5 4.08 -4.75 17.52
C HIS A 5 4.17 -4.32 16.04
N LEU A 6 3.99 -5.22 15.09
CA LEU A 6 4.00 -4.89 13.66
C LEU A 6 2.59 -4.55 13.13
N LEU A 7 1.52 -4.80 13.89
CA LEU A 7 0.15 -4.49 13.45
C LEU A 7 -0.02 -3.00 13.09
N GLN A 8 0.63 -2.09 13.83
CA GLN A 8 0.62 -0.66 13.51
C GLN A 8 1.21 -0.35 12.12
N LEU A 9 2.21 -1.12 11.69
CA LEU A 9 2.82 -1.00 10.36
C LEU A 9 1.96 -1.65 9.28
N THR A 10 1.19 -2.69 9.62
CA THR A 10 0.26 -3.33 8.66
C THR A 10 -0.89 -2.42 8.23
N GLY A 11 -1.28 -1.43 9.04
CA GLY A 11 -2.25 -0.40 8.66
C GLY A 11 -1.71 0.62 7.65
N MET A 12 -0.39 0.79 7.56
CA MET A 12 0.25 1.71 6.60
C MET A 12 0.62 1.03 5.28
N SER A 13 0.80 -0.30 5.30
CA SER A 13 1.28 -1.09 4.18
C SER A 13 0.36 -1.22 2.95
N PRO A 14 -0.99 -1.17 3.03
CA PRO A 14 -1.82 -1.53 1.88
C PRO A 14 -2.06 -0.36 0.91
N PHE A 15 -1.69 0.87 1.26
CA PHE A 15 -2.09 2.05 0.50
C PHE A 15 -1.06 2.52 -0.54
N ALA A 16 0.09 1.86 -0.64
CA ALA A 16 1.12 2.32 -1.57
C ALA A 16 0.77 2.12 -3.06
N GLY A 17 -0.28 1.33 -3.35
CA GLY A 17 -0.78 1.12 -4.70
C GLY A 17 0.29 0.56 -5.64
N ILE A 18 0.14 0.83 -6.93
CA ILE A 18 1.14 0.47 -7.95
C ILE A 18 1.81 1.75 -8.42
N SER A 19 3.10 1.85 -8.13
CA SER A 19 3.94 3.00 -8.46
C SER A 19 4.95 2.60 -9.54
N ILE A 20 5.07 3.40 -10.61
CA ILE A 20 5.99 3.16 -11.73
C ILE A 20 6.91 4.36 -11.88
N GLY A 21 8.22 4.12 -11.80
CA GLY A 21 9.24 5.17 -11.95
C GLY A 21 9.36 6.14 -10.77
N LEU A 22 8.44 6.08 -9.80
CA LEU A 22 8.49 6.85 -8.56
C LEU A 22 7.51 6.22 -7.55
N ASP A 23 7.99 5.88 -6.36
CA ASP A 23 7.14 5.48 -5.23
C ASP A 23 6.46 6.71 -4.61
N ARG A 24 5.13 6.65 -4.50
CA ARG A 24 4.31 7.71 -3.90
C ARG A 24 3.66 7.30 -2.57
N GLY A 25 3.80 6.04 -2.19
CA GLY A 25 3.10 5.46 -1.04
C GLY A 25 3.99 5.15 0.15
N GLY A 26 5.30 5.15 -0.04
CA GLY A 26 6.26 4.88 1.02
C GLY A 26 6.38 6.00 2.06
N PRO A 27 6.92 5.67 3.25
CA PRO A 27 7.31 6.68 4.23
C PRO A 27 8.37 7.64 3.65
N VAL A 28 8.29 8.92 4.03
CA VAL A 28 9.18 9.98 3.55
C VAL A 28 10.16 10.41 4.63
N ASP A 29 11.45 10.43 4.29
CA ASP A 29 12.46 11.22 5.01
C ASP A 29 12.35 12.69 4.56
N TRP A 30 11.85 13.55 5.45
CA TRP A 30 11.59 14.95 5.13
C TRP A 30 12.87 15.77 4.90
N GLU A 31 13.94 15.48 5.63
CA GLU A 31 15.18 16.24 5.51
C GLU A 31 15.83 15.97 4.15
N LEU A 32 15.85 14.71 3.74
CA LEU A 32 16.33 14.30 2.42
C LEU A 32 15.43 14.84 1.30
N SER A 33 14.10 14.74 1.46
CA SER A 33 13.12 15.22 0.49
C SER A 33 13.20 16.74 0.26
N LEU A 34 13.40 17.54 1.31
CA LEU A 34 13.56 18.99 1.18
C LEU A 34 14.84 19.37 0.42
N ARG A 35 15.91 18.57 0.54
CA ARG A 35 17.17 18.84 -0.17
C ARG A 35 17.19 18.36 -1.61
N HIS A 36 16.57 17.21 -1.90
CA HIS A 36 16.77 16.50 -3.16
C HIS A 36 15.46 16.18 -3.89
N GLY A 37 14.31 16.44 -3.28
CA GLY A 37 13.02 16.02 -3.79
C GLY A 37 12.90 14.50 -3.85
N CYS A 38 12.16 14.02 -4.84
CA CYS A 38 12.00 12.59 -5.10
C CYS A 38 13.03 12.09 -6.12
N PHE A 39 13.60 10.92 -5.88
CA PHE A 39 14.48 10.24 -6.84
C PHE A 39 13.66 9.46 -7.86
N HIS A 40 13.16 10.14 -8.88
CA HIS A 40 12.40 9.52 -9.95
C HIS A 40 13.33 8.85 -10.99
N TYR A 41 12.84 7.76 -11.59
CA TYR A 41 13.48 7.11 -12.73
C TYR A 41 13.62 8.11 -13.90
N THR A 42 14.81 8.20 -14.47
CA THR A 42 15.15 9.16 -15.54
C THR A 42 15.32 8.53 -16.92
N GLY A 43 15.27 7.21 -17.03
CA GLY A 43 15.35 6.51 -18.31
C GLY A 43 14.02 6.52 -19.06
N THR A 44 13.98 5.82 -20.20
CA THR A 44 12.77 5.67 -21.02
C THR A 44 12.03 4.38 -20.69
N LEU A 45 10.78 4.50 -20.27
CA LEU A 45 9.88 3.35 -20.11
C LEU A 45 9.26 2.98 -21.46
N HIS A 46 9.77 1.95 -22.12
CA HIS A 46 9.23 1.51 -23.42
C HIS A 46 7.87 0.83 -23.31
N ARG A 47 7.64 0.06 -22.24
CA ARG A 47 6.36 -0.63 -21.99
C ARG A 47 6.27 -1.06 -20.54
N VAL A 48 5.14 -0.77 -19.91
CA VAL A 48 4.77 -1.29 -18.59
C VAL A 48 3.42 -1.97 -18.71
N ARG A 49 3.34 -3.22 -18.25
CA ARG A 49 2.08 -3.97 -18.20
C ARG A 49 1.92 -4.55 -16.81
N TYR A 50 0.91 -4.06 -16.10
CA TYR A 50 0.41 -4.69 -14.90
C TYR A 50 -0.88 -5.42 -15.25
N THR A 51 -0.97 -6.70 -14.88
CA THR A 51 -2.18 -7.50 -15.06
C THR A 51 -2.55 -8.06 -13.70
N PRO A 52 -3.45 -7.38 -12.96
CA PRO A 52 -3.92 -7.90 -11.70
C PRO A 52 -4.58 -9.26 -11.93
N ARG A 53 -4.30 -10.21 -11.04
CA ARG A 53 -4.99 -11.50 -10.97
C ARG A 53 -6.05 -11.44 -9.88
N GLU A 54 -6.69 -12.58 -9.65
CA GLU A 54 -7.64 -12.73 -8.57
C GLU A 54 -7.00 -12.29 -7.25
N LYS A 55 -7.74 -11.53 -6.46
CA LYS A 55 -7.26 -11.06 -5.17
C LYS A 55 -6.99 -12.27 -4.29
N SER A 56 -5.97 -12.16 -3.44
CA SER A 56 -5.73 -13.16 -2.40
C SER A 56 -7.01 -13.39 -1.58
N ALA A 57 -7.25 -14.63 -1.14
CA ALA A 57 -8.32 -15.00 -0.20
C ALA A 57 -8.26 -14.25 1.15
N TYR A 58 -7.13 -13.60 1.44
CA TYR A 58 -6.90 -12.78 2.62
C TYR A 58 -6.75 -11.28 2.27
N ASN A 59 -7.26 -10.84 1.11
CA ASN A 59 -7.17 -9.44 0.71
C ASN A 59 -8.12 -8.55 1.56
N PRO A 60 -7.61 -7.49 2.22
CA PRO A 60 -8.37 -6.61 3.12
C PRO A 60 -9.55 -5.85 2.50
N GLU A 61 -9.65 -5.77 1.17
CA GLU A 61 -10.88 -5.23 0.56
C GLU A 61 -12.10 -6.16 0.77
N GLN A 62 -11.89 -7.46 1.03
CA GLN A 62 -12.92 -8.35 1.58
C GLN A 62 -13.14 -8.15 3.08
N ILE A 63 -12.13 -7.64 3.81
CA ILE A 63 -12.26 -7.29 5.23
C ILE A 63 -13.20 -6.08 5.40
N ILE A 64 -13.28 -5.15 4.45
CA ILE A 64 -14.28 -4.06 4.50
C ILE A 64 -15.73 -4.61 4.46
N ALA A 65 -15.98 -5.68 3.69
CA ALA A 65 -17.28 -6.34 3.69
C ALA A 65 -17.53 -7.08 5.01
N LEU A 66 -16.50 -7.68 5.60
CA LEU A 66 -16.55 -8.31 6.92
C LEU A 66 -16.79 -7.29 8.04
N ASP A 67 -16.11 -6.14 8.02
CA ASP A 67 -16.29 -5.04 8.99
C ASP A 67 -17.70 -4.47 8.94
N ARG A 68 -18.29 -4.32 7.74
CA ARG A 68 -19.70 -3.92 7.60
C ARG A 68 -20.66 -4.96 8.19
N GLU A 69 -20.36 -6.25 8.07
CA GLU A 69 -21.20 -7.31 8.65
C GLU A 69 -21.03 -7.39 10.17
N ILE A 70 -19.80 -7.23 10.67
CA ILE A 70 -19.50 -7.15 12.10
C ILE A 70 -20.21 -5.93 12.72
N ALA A 71 -20.16 -4.76 12.07
CA ALA A 71 -20.88 -3.57 12.54
C ALA A 71 -22.40 -3.81 12.65
N ARG A 72 -23.00 -4.63 11.78
CA ARG A 72 -24.44 -4.99 11.84
C ARG A 72 -24.79 -5.94 12.99
N ILE A 73 -23.84 -6.76 13.45
CA ILE A 73 -24.05 -7.70 14.56
C ILE A 73 -24.01 -6.99 15.93
N TYR A 74 -23.33 -5.85 16.00
CA TYR A 74 -23.11 -5.08 17.24
C TYR A 74 -23.88 -3.75 17.32
N GLU A 75 -24.80 -3.49 16.37
CA GLU A 75 -25.95 -2.59 16.54
C GLU A 75 -27.15 -3.35 17.14
#